data_AF-A0A378BDT4-F1
#
_entry.id   AF-A0A378BDT4-F1
#
_cell.length_a   1.000
_cell.length_b   1.000
_cell.length_c   1.000
_cell.angle_alpha   90.00
_cell.angle_beta   90.00
_cell.angle_gamma   90.00
#
_symmetry.space_group_name_H-M   'P 1'
#
loop_
_entity.id
_entity.type
_entity.pdbx_description
1 polymer ?
#
loop_
_entity_poly.entity_id
_entity_poly.type
_entity_poly.pdbx_seq_one_letter_code
_entity_poly.pdbx_strand_id
1 'polypeptide(L)'
;MSMVSYASGARYLSLIGGTCLSFYDWYCDLPPASPMTWGEQTDVPESADWYNSSYIIAWGSNVPQTRTPDAHFFTEVRYISRASISPTMCAAIPTCRCW
;
A
#
# COMPACT_ATOMS: atom_id res chain seq x y z
N MET A 1 11.62 -8.50 6.09
CA MET A 1 13.08 -8.29 6.12
C MET A 1 13.39 -7.25 7.18
N SER A 2 14.36 -7.48 8.07
CA SER A 2 14.76 -6.43 9.01
C SER A 2 15.68 -5.43 8.31
N MET A 3 15.70 -4.17 8.76
CA MET A 3 16.59 -3.13 8.22
C MET A 3 18.06 -3.57 8.27
N VAL A 4 18.46 -4.23 9.37
CA VAL A 4 19.83 -4.73 9.56
C VAL A 4 20.13 -5.92 8.65
N SER A 5 19.15 -6.79 8.38
CA SER A 5 19.30 -7.90 7.44
C SER A 5 19.54 -7.43 6.00
N TYR A 6 18.91 -6.33 5.59
CA TYR A 6 19.18 -5.72 4.28
C TYR A 6 20.56 -5.03 4.28
N ALA A 7 20.86 -4.26 5.33
CA ALA A 7 22.08 -3.48 5.43
C ALA A 7 23.36 -4.33 5.47
N SER A 8 23.32 -5.55 6.02
CA SER A 8 24.50 -6.43 6.10
C SER A 8 25.08 -6.76 4.72
N GLY A 9 24.21 -7.16 3.78
CA GLY A 9 24.60 -7.48 2.41
C GLY A 9 24.94 -6.23 1.60
N ALA A 10 24.10 -5.19 1.69
CA ALA A 10 24.31 -3.94 0.97
C ALA A 10 25.63 -3.28 1.38
N ARG A 11 25.93 -3.19 2.68
CA ARG A 11 27.17 -2.58 3.18
C ARG A 11 28.41 -3.36 2.74
N TYR A 12 28.39 -4.69 2.80
CA TYR A 12 29.51 -5.51 2.33
C TYR A 12 29.77 -5.27 0.83
N LEU A 13 28.74 -5.33 0.00
CA LEU A 13 28.85 -5.10 -1.44
C LEU A 13 29.37 -3.68 -1.75
N SER A 14 28.84 -2.65 -1.08
CA SER A 14 29.31 -1.28 -1.28
C SER A 14 30.78 -1.10 -0.88
N LEU A 15 31.26 -1.79 0.17
CA LEU A 15 32.67 -1.70 0.60
C LEU A 15 33.64 -2.35 -0.39
N ILE A 16 33.23 -3.38 -1.12
CA ILE A 16 34.06 -4.06 -2.12
C ILE A 16 33.86 -3.51 -3.54
N GLY A 17 33.04 -2.46 -3.71
CA GLY A 17 32.73 -1.86 -5.02
C GLY A 17 31.71 -2.64 -5.86
N GLY A 18 30.93 -3.54 -5.24
CA GLY A 18 29.83 -4.26 -5.88
C GLY A 18 28.58 -3.40 -6.10
N THR A 19 27.70 -3.84 -6.98
CA THR A 19 26.45 -3.15 -7.32
C THR A 19 25.29 -3.59 -6.44
N CYS A 20 24.52 -2.64 -5.91
CA CYS A 20 23.24 -2.91 -5.24
C CYS A 20 22.10 -2.66 -6.23
N LEU A 21 21.30 -3.69 -6.52
CA LEU A 21 20.19 -3.60 -7.46
C LEU A 21 18.97 -2.90 -6.83
N SER A 22 18.22 -2.18 -7.66
CA SER A 22 16.92 -1.60 -7.30
C SER A 22 15.84 -2.68 -7.22
N PHE A 23 14.77 -2.40 -6.48
CA PHE A 23 13.68 -3.35 -6.25
C PHE A 23 12.29 -2.76 -6.49
N TYR A 24 12.07 -1.47 -6.19
CA TYR A 24 10.75 -0.85 -6.19
C TYR A 24 10.21 -0.60 -7.61
N ASP A 25 11.10 -0.21 -8.51
CA ASP A 25 10.88 -0.15 -9.96
C ASP A 25 10.76 -1.55 -10.58
N TRP A 26 11.64 -2.48 -10.21
CA TRP A 26 11.66 -3.83 -10.76
C TRP A 26 10.40 -4.65 -10.43
N TYR A 27 9.86 -4.50 -9.22
CA TYR A 27 8.61 -5.15 -8.80
C TYR A 27 7.36 -4.43 -9.30
N CYS A 28 7.50 -3.31 -10.03
CA CYS A 28 6.40 -2.48 -10.48
C CYS A 28 5.56 -1.90 -9.34
N ASP A 29 6.12 -1.82 -8.12
CA ASP A 29 5.45 -1.21 -6.98
C ASP A 29 5.61 0.32 -6.97
N LEU A 30 6.63 0.85 -7.67
CA LEU A 30 6.80 2.28 -7.93
C LEU A 30 5.76 2.76 -8.94
N PRO A 31 4.77 3.58 -8.55
CA PRO A 31 3.87 4.20 -9.50
C PRO A 31 4.61 5.36 -10.21
N PRO A 32 4.95 5.26 -11.51
CA PRO A 32 5.71 6.32 -12.18
C PRO A 32 4.99 7.67 -12.18
N ALA A 33 3.66 7.65 -12.04
CA ALA A 33 2.82 8.83 -11.92
C ALA A 33 3.12 9.67 -10.65
N SER A 34 3.57 9.06 -9.54
CA SER A 34 3.86 9.80 -8.32
C SER A 34 5.07 10.75 -8.50
N PRO A 35 6.24 10.27 -8.97
CA PRO A 35 7.34 11.17 -9.31
C PRO A 35 6.99 12.20 -10.39
N MET A 36 6.17 11.84 -11.38
CA MET A 36 5.77 12.77 -12.45
C MET A 36 4.88 13.91 -11.96
N THR A 37 4.03 13.66 -10.96
CA THR A 37 3.05 14.64 -10.48
C THR A 37 3.57 15.46 -9.30
N TRP A 38 4.29 14.81 -8.38
CA TRP A 38 4.68 15.40 -7.09
C TRP A 38 6.19 15.41 -6.85
N GLY A 39 6.99 14.77 -7.70
CA GLY A 39 8.43 14.64 -7.49
C GLY A 39 8.82 13.70 -6.35
N GLU A 40 7.86 12.96 -5.79
CA GLU A 40 8.05 12.04 -4.67
C GLU A 40 7.98 10.58 -5.11
N GLN A 41 8.82 9.73 -4.50
CA GLN A 41 8.89 8.31 -4.85
C GLN A 41 7.53 7.63 -4.62
N THR A 42 7.07 7.64 -3.36
CA THR A 42 5.72 7.29 -2.92
C THR A 42 5.54 7.84 -1.50
N ASP A 43 4.49 8.63 -1.28
CA ASP A 43 4.02 8.98 0.07
C ASP A 43 2.50 8.74 0.13
N VAL A 44 2.03 8.07 1.17
CA VAL A 44 0.63 7.60 1.29
C VAL A 44 0.14 7.71 2.74
N PRO A 45 -1.16 8.01 2.96
CA PRO A 45 -1.72 8.11 4.30
C PRO A 45 -1.72 6.75 5.03
N GLU A 46 -1.59 6.80 6.35
CA GLU A 46 -1.64 5.63 7.23
C GLU A 46 -3.02 4.94 7.19
N SER A 47 -3.06 3.65 7.51
CA SER A 47 -4.31 2.88 7.62
C SER A 47 -5.30 3.43 8.65
N ALA A 48 -4.81 4.03 9.74
CA ALA A 48 -5.65 4.70 10.73
C ALA A 48 -6.44 5.87 10.17
N ASP A 49 -5.89 6.58 9.18
CA ASP A 49 -6.56 7.73 8.57
C ASP A 49 -7.77 7.34 7.71
N TRP A 50 -7.90 6.04 7.39
CA TRP A 50 -9.09 5.54 6.71
C TRP A 50 -10.34 5.77 7.55
N TYR A 51 -10.25 5.72 8.90
CA TYR A 51 -11.38 6.07 9.77
C TYR A 51 -11.86 7.51 9.60
N ASN A 52 -10.99 8.41 9.15
CA ASN A 52 -11.30 9.83 8.99
C ASN A 52 -11.94 10.15 7.63
N SER A 53 -11.94 9.23 6.66
CA SER A 53 -12.58 9.46 5.36
C SER A 53 -14.08 9.15 5.34
N SER A 54 -14.90 10.08 4.85
CA SER A 54 -16.37 9.87 4.77
C SER A 54 -16.77 8.96 3.60
N TYR A 55 -15.86 8.76 2.64
CA TYR A 55 -16.09 8.03 1.42
C TYR A 55 -14.77 7.40 0.94
N ILE A 56 -14.76 6.08 0.75
CA ILE A 56 -13.55 5.33 0.39
C ILE A 56 -13.84 4.46 -0.83
N ILE A 57 -12.94 4.51 -1.82
CA ILE A 57 -12.96 3.61 -2.97
C ILE A 57 -11.79 2.64 -2.89
N ALA A 58 -12.08 1.35 -2.84
CA ALA A 58 -11.09 0.28 -2.97
C ALA A 58 -10.91 -0.08 -4.46
N TRP A 59 -10.11 0.70 -5.18
CA TRP A 59 -9.86 0.49 -6.62
C TRP A 59 -8.69 -0.48 -6.83
N GLY A 60 -8.95 -1.67 -7.38
CA GLY A 60 -7.90 -2.65 -7.70
C GLY A 60 -7.09 -3.13 -6.48
N SER A 61 -7.59 -2.93 -5.27
CA SER A 61 -6.89 -3.23 -4.02
C SER A 61 -7.65 -4.26 -3.20
N ASN A 62 -7.04 -5.42 -2.96
CA ASN A 62 -7.63 -6.52 -2.20
C ASN A 62 -7.35 -6.41 -0.70
N VAL A 63 -7.90 -5.36 -0.06
CA VAL A 63 -7.63 -5.01 1.34
C VAL A 63 -7.65 -6.21 2.32
N PRO A 64 -8.64 -7.12 2.34
CA PRO A 64 -8.65 -8.21 3.33
C PRO A 64 -7.56 -9.26 3.11
N GLN A 65 -7.03 -9.41 1.89
CA GLN A 65 -6.02 -10.41 1.57
C GLN A 65 -4.60 -9.85 1.53
N THR A 66 -4.41 -8.66 0.98
CA THR A 66 -3.08 -8.05 0.83
C THR A 66 -2.73 -7.07 1.95
N ARG A 67 -3.73 -6.63 2.72
CA ARG A 67 -3.59 -5.74 3.89
C ARG A 67 -4.37 -6.28 5.10
N THR A 68 -4.35 -7.59 5.33
CA THR A 68 -5.07 -8.27 6.42
C THR A 68 -4.93 -7.61 7.80
N PRO A 69 -3.73 -7.19 8.28
CA PRO A 69 -3.64 -6.53 9.59
C PRO A 69 -4.39 -5.20 9.65
N ASP A 70 -4.46 -4.45 8.54
CA ASP A 70 -5.12 -3.14 8.45
C ASP A 70 -6.59 -3.23 8.02
N ALA A 71 -7.08 -4.41 7.65
CA ALA A 71 -8.42 -4.58 7.08
C ALA A 71 -9.55 -4.15 8.05
N HIS A 72 -9.29 -4.20 9.36
CA HIS A 72 -10.24 -3.79 10.38
C HIS A 72 -10.62 -2.30 10.26
N PHE A 73 -9.66 -1.42 9.96
CA PHE A 73 -9.88 0.02 9.67
C PHE A 73 -10.91 0.23 8.56
N PHE A 74 -10.83 -0.58 7.51
CA PHE A 74 -11.73 -0.51 6.37
C PHE A 74 -13.13 -1.07 6.67
N THR A 75 -13.23 -2.06 7.56
CA THR A 75 -14.55 -2.61 7.96
C THR A 75 -15.26 -1.75 8.98
N GLU A 76 -14.54 -1.22 9.96
CA GLU A 76 -15.10 -0.50 11.09
C GLU A 76 -15.54 0.93 10.70
N VAL A 77 -14.91 1.55 9.69
CA VAL A 77 -15.33 2.88 9.21
C VAL A 77 -16.78 2.88 8.70
N ARG A 78 -17.29 1.72 8.27
CA ARG A 78 -18.68 1.54 7.84
C ARG A 78 -19.67 1.65 9.00
N TYR A 79 -19.28 1.23 10.20
CA TYR A 79 -20.14 1.34 11.38
C TYR A 79 -20.38 2.80 11.75
N ILE A 80 -19.46 3.70 11.38
CA ILE A 80 -19.56 5.15 11.57
C ILE A 80 -20.30 5.81 10.38
N SER A 81 -21.17 5.08 9.68
CA SER A 81 -22.03 5.54 8.57
C SER A 81 -21.29 6.11 7.33
N ARG A 82 -20.10 5.59 7.02
CA ARG A 82 -19.29 6.03 5.86
C ARG A 82 -19.37 5.02 4.72
N ALA A 83 -19.32 5.50 3.48
CA ALA A 83 -19.53 4.66 2.29
C ALA A 83 -18.21 4.10 1.74
N SER A 84 -18.09 2.78 1.68
CA SER A 84 -17.00 2.05 1.02
C SER A 84 -17.49 1.44 -0.30
N ILE A 85 -16.74 1.59 -1.40
CA ILE A 85 -17.11 1.09 -2.73
C ILE A 85 -15.91 0.38 -3.35
N SER A 86 -16.14 -0.76 -4.03
CA SER A 86 -15.09 -1.50 -4.73
C SER A 86 -15.51 -1.80 -6.17
N PRO A 87 -14.95 -1.14 -7.19
CA PRO A 87 -15.37 -1.30 -8.59
C PRO A 87 -14.92 -2.62 -9.26
N THR A 88 -14.07 -3.41 -8.61
CA THR A 88 -13.48 -4.64 -9.20
C THR A 88 -13.76 -5.85 -8.34
N MET A 89 -14.05 -7.00 -8.98
CA MET A 89 -14.28 -8.26 -8.25
C MET A 89 -13.04 -8.66 -7.44
N CYS A 90 -13.17 -8.63 -6.11
CA CYS A 90 -12.09 -8.87 -5.16
C CYS A 90 -12.62 -9.39 -3.82
N ALA A 91 -11.77 -9.97 -2.97
CA ALA A 91 -12.21 -10.44 -1.65
C ALA A 91 -12.68 -9.29 -0.72
N ALA A 92 -12.44 -8.04 -1.11
CA ALA A 92 -13.00 -6.82 -0.49
C ALA A 92 -14.47 -6.54 -0.84
N ILE A 93 -15.11 -7.24 -1.78
CA ILE A 93 -16.52 -6.98 -2.16
C ILE A 93 -17.50 -7.14 -0.98
N PRO A 94 -17.44 -8.21 -0.15
CA PRO A 94 -18.38 -8.38 0.96
C PRO A 94 -18.32 -7.24 1.97
N THR A 95 -17.20 -6.50 2.00
CA THR A 95 -16.99 -5.36 2.88
C THR A 95 -17.34 -4.02 2.21
N CYS A 96 -17.77 -4.00 0.94
CA CYS A 96 -18.15 -2.79 0.22
C CYS A 96 -19.67 -2.66 0.02
N ARG A 97 -20.15 -1.43 -0.16
CA ARG A 97 -21.57 -1.08 -0.30
C ARG A 97 -22.06 -1.11 -1.76
N CYS A 98 -21.17 -1.00 -2.74
CA CYS A 98 -21.49 -1.03 -4.17
C CYS A 98 -20.32 -1.62 -4.97
N TRP A 99 -20.64 -2.28 -6.09
CA TRP A 99 -19.73 -2.74 -7.14
C TRP A 99 -19.85 -1.80 -8.33
#